data_AF-A0ABD3C511-F1
#
_entry.id   AF-A0ABD3C511-F1
#
_cell.length_a   1.000
_cell.length_b   1.000
_cell.length_c   1.000
_cell.angle_alpha   90.00
_cell.angle_beta   90.00
_cell.angle_gamma   90.00
#
_symmetry.space_group_name_H-M   'P 1'
#
loop_
_entity.id
_entity.type
_entity.pdbx_description
1 polymer ?
#
loop_
_entity_poly.entity_id
_entity_poly.type
_entity_poly.pdbx_seq_one_letter_code
_entity_poly.pdbx_strand_id
1 'polypeptide(L)'
;MNSNTPIPGSGQLRAGDRFWVANPGLQQQLGAMQQQLAHIINQLDTVNARAALAEAREFNSKIPTRRKVVDYLPIPKLIAGHPNVQLPPIQNLNMQAEYGIGDLPPPNLLPRNDAAYTELKAAHQNLATLRTRVRRIMWFYHDPVLGPMLNDAATRDECRGFLDTLKEYIKS
;
A
#
# COMPACT_ATOMS: atom_id res chain seq x y z
N MET A 1 48.93 37.33 46.29
CA MET A 1 47.86 36.47 46.84
C MET A 1 46.79 36.35 45.76
N ASN A 2 46.65 35.15 45.18
CA ASN A 2 45.44 34.58 44.55
C ASN A 2 45.84 33.26 43.91
N SER A 3 45.78 32.18 44.69
CA SER A 3 45.93 30.81 44.22
C SER A 3 44.54 30.24 43.93
N ASN A 4 44.14 30.28 42.66
CA ASN A 4 43.01 29.52 42.14
C ASN A 4 43.30 28.03 42.33
N THR A 5 42.60 27.41 43.26
CA THR A 5 42.57 25.95 43.42
C THR A 5 41.53 25.38 42.46
N PRO A 6 41.87 24.38 41.63
CA PRO A 6 40.88 23.73 40.77
C PRO A 6 39.93 22.90 41.64
N ILE A 7 38.63 23.07 41.48
CA ILE A 7 37.61 22.22 42.10
C ILE A 7 37.68 20.84 41.44
N PRO A 8 38.01 19.76 42.16
CA PRO A 8 37.99 18.41 41.62
C PRO A 8 36.56 17.88 41.74
N GLY A 9 35.81 17.81 40.64
CA GLY A 9 34.42 17.35 40.76
C GLY A 9 33.61 17.06 39.50
N SER A 10 34.15 17.19 38.29
CA SER A 10 33.34 17.00 37.07
C SER A 10 33.35 15.57 36.48
N GLY A 11 34.22 14.68 36.96
CA GLY A 11 34.37 13.32 36.41
C GLY A 11 33.48 12.25 37.07
N GLN A 12 33.14 12.38 38.35
CA GLN A 12 32.46 11.31 39.11
C GLN A 12 30.94 11.30 38.97
N LEU A 13 30.31 12.44 38.61
CA LEU A 13 28.87 12.51 38.42
C LEU A 13 28.40 11.72 37.19
N ARG A 14 29.23 11.52 36.17
CA ARG A 14 28.86 10.74 34.97
C ARG A 14 28.78 9.24 35.20
N ALA A 15 29.56 8.70 36.13
CA ALA A 15 29.66 7.24 36.34
C ALA A 15 28.52 6.67 37.20
N GLY A 16 27.85 7.51 38.00
CA GLY A 16 26.73 7.12 38.88
C GLY A 16 25.37 7.66 38.45
N ASP A 17 25.31 8.52 37.44
CA ASP A 17 24.08 9.14 36.99
C ASP A 17 23.30 8.19 36.07
N ARG A 18 22.33 7.49 36.68
CA ARG A 18 21.41 6.58 36.00
C ARG A 18 20.57 7.28 34.92
N PHE A 19 20.49 8.60 34.94
CA PHE A 19 19.73 9.42 33.99
C PHE A 19 20.61 10.07 32.92
N TRP A 20 21.90 9.77 32.89
CA TRP A 20 22.79 10.27 31.85
C TRP A 20 22.33 9.80 30.46
N VAL A 21 22.26 10.71 29.49
CA VAL A 21 21.73 10.47 28.12
C VAL A 21 22.52 9.38 27.35
N ALA A 22 23.73 9.04 27.80
CA ALA A 22 24.54 7.94 27.28
C ALA A 22 24.45 6.64 28.11
N ASN A 23 23.49 6.52 29.04
CA ASN A 23 23.23 5.27 29.76
C ASN A 23 22.72 4.22 28.75
N PRO A 24 23.47 3.12 28.51
CA PRO A 24 23.10 2.11 27.52
C PRO A 24 21.72 1.50 27.77
N GLY A 25 21.30 1.38 29.04
CA GLY A 25 19.98 0.84 29.38
C GLY A 25 18.83 1.77 28.95
N LEU A 26 18.99 3.08 29.14
CA LEU A 26 18.00 4.07 28.68
C LEU A 26 17.95 4.16 27.16
N GLN A 27 19.10 4.10 26.48
CA GLN A 27 19.15 4.09 25.01
C GLN A 27 18.53 2.83 24.41
N GLN A 28 18.77 1.66 25.01
CA GLN A 28 18.12 0.42 24.60
C GLN A 28 16.61 0.48 24.82
N GLN A 29 16.16 1.00 25.96
CA GLN A 29 14.73 1.14 26.26
C GLN A 29 14.04 2.13 25.30
N LEU A 30 14.67 3.26 25.00
CA LEU A 30 14.18 4.22 23.99
C LEU A 30 14.11 3.59 22.60
N GLY A 31 15.14 2.85 22.18
CA GLY A 31 15.14 2.14 20.91
C GLY A 31 14.05 1.08 20.82
N ALA A 32 13.84 0.31 21.88
CA ALA A 32 12.76 -0.68 21.96
C ALA A 32 11.37 -0.02 21.90
N MET A 33 11.16 1.10 22.61
CA MET A 33 9.92 1.86 22.55
C MET A 33 9.67 2.45 21.16
N GLN A 34 10.70 2.96 20.48
CA GLN A 34 10.58 3.46 19.11
C GLN A 34 10.19 2.34 18.12
N GLN A 35 10.77 1.15 18.25
CA GLN A 35 10.40 0.00 17.43
C GLN A 35 8.97 -0.49 17.70
N GLN A 36 8.55 -0.52 18.97
CA GLN A 36 7.17 -0.85 19.35
C GLN A 36 6.17 0.16 18.80
N LEU A 37 6.46 1.46 18.90
CA LEU A 37 5.62 2.50 18.32
C LEU A 37 5.49 2.35 16.81
N ALA A 38 6.59 2.11 16.09
CA ALA A 38 6.56 1.86 14.65
C ALA A 38 5.71 0.62 14.30
N HIS A 39 5.80 -0.43 15.11
CA HIS A 39 4.97 -1.63 14.92
C HIS A 39 3.47 -1.35 15.12
N ILE A 40 3.12 -0.60 16.17
CA ILE A 40 1.73 -0.22 16.46
C ILE A 40 1.17 0.65 15.33
N ILE A 41 1.95 1.62 14.84
CA ILE A 41 1.55 2.47 13.71
C ILE A 41 1.25 1.61 12.48
N ASN A 42 2.14 0.68 12.11
CA ASN A 42 1.92 -0.22 10.98
C ASN A 42 0.67 -1.11 11.16
N GLN A 43 0.40 -1.58 12.39
CA GLN A 43 -0.82 -2.34 12.70
C GLN A 43 -2.06 -1.48 12.55
N LEU A 44 -2.03 -0.23 13.03
CA LEU A 44 -3.14 0.71 12.93
C LEU A 44 -3.45 1.04 11.47
N ASP A 45 -2.44 1.29 10.64
CA ASP A 45 -2.61 1.52 9.20
C ASP A 45 -3.26 0.31 8.53
N THR A 46 -2.87 -0.89 8.92
CA THR A 46 -3.47 -2.14 8.43
C THR A 46 -4.94 -2.27 8.83
N VAL A 47 -5.29 -1.94 10.07
CA VAL A 47 -6.68 -1.96 10.55
C VAL A 47 -7.53 -0.92 9.82
N ASN A 48 -7.03 0.30 9.68
CA ASN A 48 -7.71 1.38 8.97
C ASN A 48 -7.93 1.02 7.50
N ALA A 49 -6.92 0.48 6.82
CA ALA A 49 -7.03 0.03 5.44
C ALA A 49 -8.06 -1.10 5.27
N ARG A 50 -8.12 -2.04 6.23
CA ARG A 50 -9.13 -3.12 6.24
C ARG A 50 -10.54 -2.60 6.51
N ALA A 51 -10.70 -1.61 7.39
CA ALA A 51 -11.99 -0.99 7.65
C ALA A 51 -12.50 -0.24 6.41
N ALA A 52 -11.65 0.57 5.77
CA ALA A 52 -11.97 1.25 4.52
C ALA A 52 -12.26 0.27 3.37
N LEU A 53 -11.53 -0.85 3.30
CA LEU A 53 -11.82 -1.93 2.37
C LEU A 53 -13.22 -2.52 2.59
N ALA A 54 -13.58 -2.82 3.84
CA ALA A 54 -14.88 -3.40 4.18
C ALA A 54 -16.02 -2.45 3.82
N GLU A 55 -15.87 -1.15 4.13
CA GLU A 55 -16.84 -0.11 3.75
C GLU A 55 -16.99 -0.01 2.22
N ALA A 56 -15.88 0.05 1.50
CA ALA A 56 -15.88 0.13 0.05
C ALA A 56 -16.57 -1.08 -0.59
N ARG A 57 -16.30 -2.30 -0.09
CA ARG A 57 -16.96 -3.53 -0.57
C ARG A 57 -18.43 -3.57 -0.22
N GLU A 58 -18.82 -3.18 1.00
CA GLU A 58 -20.22 -3.10 1.39
C GLU A 58 -20.99 -2.16 0.45
N PHE A 59 -20.44 -1.00 0.15
CA PHE A 59 -21.03 -0.07 -0.82
C PHE A 59 -21.06 -0.68 -2.23
N ASN A 60 -19.92 -1.18 -2.73
CA ASN A 60 -19.77 -1.69 -4.09
C ASN A 60 -20.65 -2.91 -4.37
N SER A 61 -20.85 -3.78 -3.38
CA SER A 61 -21.72 -4.96 -3.45
C SER A 61 -23.20 -4.59 -3.63
N LYS A 62 -23.62 -3.46 -3.06
CA LYS A 62 -25.01 -2.95 -3.14
C LYS A 62 -25.31 -2.26 -4.46
N ILE A 63 -24.31 -1.98 -5.30
CA ILE A 63 -24.51 -1.39 -6.62
C ILE A 63 -25.19 -2.43 -7.52
N PRO A 64 -26.46 -2.21 -7.94
CA PRO A 64 -27.17 -3.17 -8.77
C PRO A 64 -26.49 -3.28 -10.13
N THR A 65 -26.35 -4.50 -10.66
CA THR A 65 -25.73 -4.77 -11.97
C THR A 65 -26.37 -4.00 -13.13
N ARG A 66 -27.64 -3.57 -12.99
CA ARG A 66 -28.35 -2.75 -13.98
C ARG A 66 -27.93 -1.28 -13.97
N ARG A 67 -27.35 -0.79 -12.86
CA ARG A 67 -26.88 0.60 -12.72
C ARG A 67 -25.43 0.73 -13.16
N LYS A 68 -25.22 0.87 -14.47
CA LYS A 68 -23.88 0.91 -15.08
C LYS A 68 -23.03 2.15 -14.77
N VAL A 69 -23.64 3.21 -14.21
CA VAL A 69 -23.04 4.54 -14.08
C VAL A 69 -22.77 4.98 -12.63
N VAL A 70 -23.02 4.10 -11.65
CA VAL A 70 -22.66 4.40 -10.25
C VAL A 70 -21.21 4.04 -10.04
N ASP A 71 -20.43 5.02 -9.59
CA ASP A 71 -19.00 4.84 -9.37
C ASP A 71 -18.74 3.99 -8.10
N TYR A 72 -17.75 3.10 -8.20
CA TYR A 72 -17.23 2.30 -7.10
C TYR A 72 -16.49 3.19 -6.11
N LEU A 73 -16.58 2.85 -4.82
CA LEU A 73 -15.62 3.32 -3.85
C LEU A 73 -14.25 2.66 -4.13
N PRO A 74 -13.15 3.43 -4.07
CA PRO A 74 -11.83 2.92 -4.32
C PRO A 74 -11.42 1.96 -3.21
N ILE A 75 -10.73 0.89 -3.60
CA ILE A 75 -10.27 -0.16 -2.68
C ILE A 75 -8.81 0.14 -2.31
N PRO A 76 -8.50 0.37 -1.02
CA PRO A 76 -7.15 0.71 -0.58
C PRO A 76 -6.20 -0.48 -0.74
N LYS A 77 -4.90 -0.18 -0.81
CA LYS A 77 -3.83 -1.19 -0.82
C LYS A 77 -3.67 -1.80 0.58
N LEU A 78 -3.61 -3.13 0.67
CA LEU A 78 -3.45 -3.85 1.94
C LEU A 78 -2.03 -4.34 2.22
N ILE A 79 -1.19 -4.39 1.18
CA ILE A 79 0.17 -4.94 1.24
C ILE A 79 1.11 -3.86 0.73
N ALA A 80 2.02 -3.36 1.56
CA ALA A 80 2.99 -2.33 1.15
C ALA A 80 3.92 -2.81 0.03
N GLY A 81 4.28 -1.90 -0.87
CA GLY A 81 5.28 -2.14 -1.93
C GLY A 81 4.85 -3.17 -2.99
N HIS A 82 5.82 -3.61 -3.79
CA HIS A 82 5.66 -4.66 -4.79
C HIS A 82 7.02 -5.37 -5.01
N PRO A 83 7.07 -6.69 -5.21
CA PRO A 83 8.33 -7.44 -5.32
C PRO A 83 9.09 -7.18 -6.63
N ASN A 84 8.39 -6.73 -7.69
CA ASN A 84 9.01 -6.39 -8.96
C ASN A 84 9.25 -4.88 -9.08
N VAL A 85 10.51 -4.50 -9.28
CA VAL A 85 10.96 -3.10 -9.44
C VAL A 85 10.49 -2.48 -10.76
N GLN A 86 10.26 -3.30 -11.79
CA GLN A 86 9.92 -2.78 -13.13
C GLN A 86 8.42 -2.58 -13.31
N LEU A 87 8.03 -1.32 -13.27
CA LEU A 87 6.68 -0.84 -13.47
C LEU A 87 6.31 -0.86 -14.97
N PRO A 88 5.30 -1.63 -15.44
CA PRO A 88 5.01 -1.76 -16.88
C PRO A 88 4.55 -0.44 -17.50
N PRO A 89 5.19 0.19 -18.49
CA PRO A 89 4.86 1.55 -18.93
C PRO A 89 3.43 1.70 -19.50
N ILE A 90 2.60 2.61 -18.94
CA ILE A 90 1.32 3.05 -19.54
C ILE A 90 1.41 4.55 -19.81
N GLN A 91 1.00 4.97 -21.00
CA GLN A 91 0.80 6.39 -21.31
C GLN A 91 -0.33 6.95 -20.44
N ASN A 92 -0.12 8.14 -19.87
CA ASN A 92 -1.13 8.90 -19.13
C ASN A 92 -1.60 8.32 -17.78
N LEU A 93 -0.82 7.43 -17.15
CA LEU A 93 -1.05 7.02 -15.77
C LEU A 93 0.19 7.35 -14.92
N ASN A 94 0.06 8.35 -14.07
CA ASN A 94 1.12 8.69 -13.12
C ASN A 94 1.03 7.74 -11.92
N MET A 95 1.96 6.80 -11.82
CA MET A 95 2.06 5.92 -10.67
C MET A 95 3.30 6.28 -9.87
N GLN A 96 3.17 6.22 -8.55
CA GLN A 96 4.27 6.39 -7.62
C GLN A 96 5.20 5.17 -7.68
N ALA A 97 6.46 5.38 -7.27
CA ALA A 97 7.45 4.31 -7.20
C ALA A 97 7.11 3.28 -6.12
N GLU A 98 6.45 3.72 -5.05
CA GLU A 98 6.04 2.92 -3.91
C GLU A 98 4.64 3.34 -3.46
N TYR A 99 3.89 2.39 -2.90
CA TYR A 99 2.62 2.64 -2.25
C TYR A 99 2.60 1.90 -0.91
N GLY A 100 2.19 2.62 0.13
CA GLY A 100 1.99 2.12 1.49
C GLY A 100 0.66 1.38 1.67
N ILE A 101 0.45 0.89 2.88
CA ILE A 101 -0.85 0.34 3.30
C ILE A 101 -1.83 1.51 3.44
N GLY A 102 -3.05 1.34 2.95
CA GLY A 102 -4.09 2.37 2.97
C GLY A 102 -4.09 3.29 1.74
N ASP A 103 -3.02 3.29 0.94
CA ASP A 103 -2.96 4.11 -0.26
C ASP A 103 -4.05 3.73 -1.27
N LEU A 104 -4.62 4.75 -1.92
CA LEU A 104 -5.62 4.58 -2.94
C LEU A 104 -4.98 4.39 -4.32
N PRO A 105 -5.60 3.59 -5.20
CA PRO A 105 -5.13 3.44 -6.57
C PRO A 105 -5.16 4.80 -7.29
N PRO A 106 -4.17 5.10 -8.16
CA PRO A 106 -4.19 6.34 -8.91
C PRO A 106 -5.46 6.43 -9.78
N PRO A 107 -5.95 7.65 -10.05
CA PRO A 107 -7.12 7.86 -10.88
C PRO A 107 -6.98 7.14 -12.21
N ASN A 108 -8.07 6.53 -12.66
CA ASN A 108 -8.09 5.74 -13.89
C ASN A 108 -7.12 4.55 -13.88
N LEU A 109 -6.73 3.95 -12.74
CA LEU A 109 -6.11 2.60 -12.73
C LEU A 109 -7.18 1.51 -12.77
N LEU A 110 -8.25 1.70 -11.99
CA LEU A 110 -9.39 0.78 -11.93
C LEU A 110 -10.55 1.28 -12.79
N PRO A 111 -11.40 0.37 -13.29
CA PRO A 111 -12.68 0.77 -13.85
C PRO A 111 -13.52 1.41 -12.75
N ARG A 112 -13.97 2.65 -13.00
CA ARG A 112 -14.77 3.39 -12.01
C ARG A 112 -16.16 2.81 -11.77
N ASN A 113 -16.72 2.04 -12.71
CA ASN A 113 -18.07 1.47 -12.60
C ASN A 113 -18.23 0.27 -13.55
N ASP A 114 -19.43 -0.33 -13.56
CA ASP A 114 -19.77 -1.47 -14.41
C ASP A 114 -19.69 -1.15 -15.93
N ALA A 115 -19.99 0.09 -16.36
CA ALA A 115 -19.80 0.51 -17.76
C ALA A 115 -18.31 0.51 -18.15
N ALA A 116 -17.47 1.19 -17.35
CA ALA A 116 -16.02 1.26 -17.58
C ALA A 116 -15.37 -0.14 -17.52
N TYR A 117 -15.87 -1.01 -16.65
CA TYR A 117 -15.46 -2.41 -16.61
C TYR A 117 -15.79 -3.16 -17.91
N THR A 118 -17.03 -2.98 -18.39
CA THR A 118 -17.47 -3.58 -19.66
C THR A 118 -16.65 -3.06 -20.82
N GLU A 119 -16.38 -1.76 -20.88
CA GLU A 119 -15.51 -1.13 -21.88
C GLU A 119 -14.08 -1.70 -21.85
N LEU A 120 -13.53 -1.91 -20.65
CA LEU A 120 -12.19 -2.49 -20.48
C LEU A 120 -12.14 -3.95 -20.96
N LYS A 121 -13.14 -4.79 -20.63
CA LYS A 121 -13.22 -6.18 -21.11
C LYS A 121 -13.56 -6.28 -22.60
N ALA A 122 -14.44 -5.39 -23.04
CA ALA A 122 -14.87 -5.25 -24.42
C ALA A 122 -13.88 -4.43 -25.24
N ALA A 123 -12.71 -4.05 -24.71
CA ALA A 123 -11.71 -3.32 -25.46
C ALA A 123 -11.30 -4.15 -26.69
N HIS A 124 -11.90 -3.80 -27.83
CA HIS A 124 -11.58 -4.32 -29.17
C HIS A 124 -10.24 -3.76 -29.67
N GLN A 125 -9.47 -3.07 -28.82
CA GLN A 125 -8.25 -2.37 -29.18
C GLN A 125 -7.07 -2.89 -28.35
N ASN A 126 -6.26 -3.70 -29.01
CA ASN A 126 -4.92 -4.15 -28.63
C ASN A 126 -4.79 -4.95 -27.31
N LEU A 127 -4.49 -6.25 -27.45
CA LEU A 127 -4.12 -7.14 -26.34
C LEU A 127 -2.95 -6.59 -25.51
N ALA A 128 -2.00 -5.89 -26.15
CA ALA A 128 -0.88 -5.26 -25.43
C ALA A 128 -1.38 -4.23 -24.40
N THR A 129 -2.36 -3.40 -24.76
CA THR A 129 -2.93 -2.41 -23.83
C THR A 129 -3.63 -3.09 -22.65
N LEU A 130 -4.41 -4.14 -22.93
CA LEU A 130 -5.08 -4.93 -21.89
C LEU A 130 -4.08 -5.59 -20.93
N ARG A 131 -3.02 -6.22 -21.47
CA ARG A 131 -1.94 -6.82 -20.67
C ARG A 131 -1.29 -5.79 -19.76
N THR A 132 -0.87 -4.66 -20.31
CA THR A 132 -0.19 -3.63 -19.52
C THR A 132 -1.10 -3.08 -18.42
N ARG A 133 -2.40 -2.93 -18.71
CA ARG A 133 -3.38 -2.48 -17.73
C ARG A 133 -3.56 -3.47 -16.59
N VAL A 134 -3.75 -4.74 -16.91
CA VAL A 134 -3.88 -5.81 -15.91
C VAL A 134 -2.61 -5.94 -15.07
N ARG A 135 -1.43 -5.91 -15.70
CA ARG A 135 -0.16 -5.97 -14.97
C ARG A 135 0.05 -4.80 -14.04
N ARG A 136 -0.44 -3.60 -14.38
CA ARG A 136 -0.41 -2.42 -13.49
C ARG A 136 -1.33 -2.58 -12.28
N ILE A 137 -2.52 -3.15 -12.47
CA ILE A 137 -3.45 -3.42 -11.37
C ILE A 137 -2.87 -4.47 -10.43
N MET A 138 -2.34 -5.56 -10.99
CA MET A 138 -1.57 -6.57 -10.27
C MET A 138 -0.41 -5.96 -9.49
N TRP A 139 0.35 -5.09 -10.16
CA TRP A 139 1.49 -4.41 -9.54
C TRP A 139 1.06 -3.53 -8.36
N PHE A 140 -0.03 -2.79 -8.51
CA PHE A 140 -0.56 -1.96 -7.44
C PHE A 140 -1.05 -2.79 -6.25
N TYR A 141 -1.86 -3.83 -6.47
CA TYR A 141 -2.44 -4.58 -5.35
C TYR A 141 -1.47 -5.56 -4.70
N HIS A 142 -0.64 -6.24 -5.50
CA HIS A 142 0.24 -7.32 -5.05
C HIS A 142 -0.47 -8.35 -4.14
N ASP A 143 -1.74 -8.62 -4.41
CA ASP A 143 -2.58 -9.44 -3.54
C ASP A 143 -2.72 -10.86 -4.13
N PRO A 144 -2.29 -11.92 -3.41
CA PRO A 144 -2.46 -13.30 -3.86
C PRO A 144 -3.90 -13.69 -4.17
N VAL A 145 -4.90 -13.03 -3.56
CA VAL A 145 -6.32 -13.28 -3.81
C VAL A 145 -6.70 -12.96 -5.26
N LEU A 146 -6.05 -11.97 -5.88
CA LEU A 146 -6.27 -11.61 -7.27
C LEU A 146 -5.62 -12.60 -8.27
N GLY A 147 -4.88 -13.59 -7.76
CA GLY A 147 -4.25 -14.64 -8.55
C GLY A 147 -2.80 -14.35 -8.96
N PRO A 148 -2.21 -15.24 -9.78
CA PRO A 148 -0.81 -15.13 -10.16
C PRO A 148 -0.55 -13.93 -11.09
N MET A 149 0.68 -13.42 -11.05
CA MET A 149 1.15 -12.39 -11.98
C MET A 149 1.10 -12.92 -13.42
N LEU A 150 0.46 -12.16 -14.31
CA LEU A 150 0.47 -12.45 -15.75
C LEU A 150 1.76 -11.94 -16.41
N ASN A 151 2.33 -12.78 -17.28
CA ASN A 151 3.54 -12.46 -18.04
C ASN A 151 3.22 -11.71 -19.35
N ASP A 152 4.26 -11.37 -20.13
CA ASP A 152 4.11 -10.66 -21.41
C ASP A 152 3.39 -11.46 -22.50
N ALA A 153 3.30 -12.79 -22.35
CA ALA A 153 2.63 -13.70 -23.26
C ALA A 153 1.15 -13.92 -22.91
N ALA A 154 0.64 -13.38 -21.80
CA ALA A 154 -0.71 -13.63 -21.29
C ALA A 154 -1.79 -13.43 -22.36
N THR A 155 -2.64 -14.42 -22.56
CA THR A 155 -3.70 -14.40 -23.54
C THR A 155 -4.80 -13.40 -23.15
N ARG A 156 -5.66 -13.07 -24.12
CA ARG A 156 -6.83 -12.21 -23.86
C ARG A 156 -7.75 -12.82 -22.81
N ASP A 157 -7.91 -14.13 -22.82
CA ASP A 157 -8.81 -14.83 -21.91
C ASP A 157 -8.25 -14.87 -20.48
N GLU A 158 -6.93 -15.04 -20.31
CA GLU A 158 -6.28 -14.89 -19.01
C GLU A 158 -6.43 -13.47 -18.44
N CYS A 159 -6.25 -12.43 -19.27
CA CYS A 159 -6.49 -11.06 -18.83
C CYS A 159 -7.96 -10.81 -18.44
N ARG A 160 -8.92 -11.37 -19.20
CA ARG A 160 -10.35 -11.25 -18.89
C ARG A 160 -10.73 -12.00 -17.63
N GLY A 161 -10.19 -13.20 -17.43
CA GLY A 161 -10.38 -13.98 -16.21
C GLY A 161 -9.87 -13.23 -14.99
N PHE A 162 -8.68 -12.61 -15.09
CA PHE A 162 -8.19 -11.72 -14.03
C PHE A 162 -9.14 -10.55 -13.75
N LEU A 163 -9.64 -9.88 -14.79
CA LEU A 163 -10.57 -8.77 -14.59
C LEU A 163 -11.85 -9.24 -13.88
N ASP A 164 -12.33 -10.45 -14.16
CA ASP A 164 -13.49 -11.01 -13.46
C ASP A 164 -13.17 -11.24 -11.98
N THR A 165 -12.01 -11.81 -11.66
CA THR A 165 -11.53 -11.90 -10.26
C THR A 165 -11.40 -10.52 -9.61
N LEU A 166 -10.88 -9.52 -10.32
CA LEU A 166 -10.75 -8.15 -9.83
C LEU A 166 -12.11 -7.54 -9.52
N LYS A 167 -13.12 -7.79 -10.36
CA LYS A 167 -14.47 -7.28 -10.13
C LYS A 167 -15.07 -7.86 -8.85
N GLU A 168 -14.92 -9.16 -8.65
CA GLU A 168 -15.34 -9.80 -7.40
C GLU A 168 -14.56 -9.24 -6.22
N TYR A 169 -13.24 -9.06 -6.33
CA TYR A 169 -12.41 -8.45 -5.27
C TYR A 169 -12.83 -7.03 -4.88
N ILE A 170 -13.34 -6.23 -5.83
CA ILE A 170 -13.86 -4.89 -5.59
C ILE A 170 -15.24 -4.92 -4.92
N LYS A 171 -16.04 -5.96 -5.18
CA LYS A 171 -17.43 -6.08 -4.72
C LYS A 171 -17.63 -7.01 -3.50
N SER A 172 -16.67 -7.86 -3.16
CA SER A 172 -16.72 -8.86 -2.07
C SER A 172 -15.45 -8.78 -1.24
#